data_AF-A0A1H6TR57-F1
#
_entry.id   AF-A0A1H6TR57-F1
#
_cell.length_a   1.000
_cell.length_b   1.000
_cell.length_c   1.000
_cell.angle_alpha   90.00
_cell.angle_beta   90.00
_cell.angle_gamma   90.00
#
_symmetry.space_group_name_H-M   'P 1'
#
loop_
_entity.id
_entity.type
_entity.pdbx_description
1 polymer ?
#
loop_
_entity_poly.entity_id
_entity_poly.type
_entity_poly.pdbx_seq_one_letter_code
_entity_poly.pdbx_strand_id
1 'polypeptide(L)'
;MSDALRCYSPYQKRIIKYLPDLLGERPFSYRKKKSNHLQVKIKGIDKVFHTGATPSDTKSYNNFIGDIKHELKKLHQPHQTTEISLPIHHPPQAKGLITPKIVLERKLQKVRQSIIKQLRLQADKLRKQEHEMVMQEASLQGIEKFRENLIQAELNQALQQKKSSTDYITPAKIKKVHQTLREHLDYMLPPLAFYHQTLKKEASAIQVETLANEIKISADDSKISNEDIPVITQPVQNLEKTTKQEADLGLNTLMKETSNKRVKILKNLSKPQISALVQDLQKALQEKHQEDIQEIINLMKNKGVTLEELQQKINT
;
A
#
# COMPACT_ATOMS: atom_id res chain seq x y z
N MET A 1 11.06 -28.35 11.84
CA MET A 1 11.61 -27.23 11.03
C MET A 1 10.46 -26.37 10.55
N SER A 2 10.67 -25.06 10.40
CA SER A 2 9.59 -24.12 10.03
C SER A 2 9.03 -24.37 8.62
N ASP A 3 7.71 -24.54 8.51
CA ASP A 3 7.06 -24.95 7.24
C ASP A 3 7.23 -23.96 6.09
N ALA A 4 7.27 -22.65 6.39
CA ALA A 4 7.47 -21.61 5.38
C ALA A 4 8.82 -21.68 4.64
N LEU A 5 9.79 -22.47 5.13
CA LEU A 5 11.03 -22.76 4.38
C LEU A 5 10.96 -24.04 3.55
N ARG A 6 9.96 -24.92 3.71
CA ARG A 6 9.91 -26.21 2.97
C ARG A 6 9.87 -26.01 1.45
N CYS A 7 9.15 -25.00 0.96
CA CYS A 7 8.95 -24.71 -0.46
C CYS A 7 10.18 -24.16 -1.21
N TYR A 8 11.27 -23.82 -0.51
CA TYR A 8 12.50 -23.28 -1.08
C TYR A 8 13.56 -24.36 -1.30
N SER A 9 14.34 -24.26 -2.38
CA SER A 9 15.47 -25.20 -2.64
C SER A 9 16.60 -25.03 -1.62
N PRO A 10 17.53 -26.01 -1.47
CA PRO A 10 18.70 -25.88 -0.59
C PRO A 10 19.54 -24.62 -0.89
N TYR A 11 19.74 -24.32 -2.18
CA TYR A 11 20.39 -23.10 -2.65
C TYR A 11 19.66 -21.83 -2.18
N GLN A 12 18.32 -21.77 -2.35
CA GLN A 12 17.52 -20.61 -1.95
C GLN A 12 17.54 -20.43 -0.43
N LYS A 13 17.48 -21.54 0.33
CA LYS A 13 17.66 -21.54 1.79
C LYS A 13 19.02 -20.99 2.21
N ARG A 14 20.10 -21.29 1.46
CA ARG A 14 21.45 -20.72 1.71
C ARG A 14 21.46 -19.20 1.56
N ILE A 15 20.86 -18.68 0.49
CA ILE A 15 20.73 -17.23 0.25
C ILE A 15 19.89 -16.56 1.35
N ILE A 16 18.69 -17.08 1.65
CA ILE A 16 17.78 -16.53 2.67
C ILE A 16 18.46 -16.48 4.05
N LYS A 17 19.33 -17.45 4.36
CA LYS A 17 20.14 -17.48 5.60
C LYS A 17 21.28 -16.47 5.61
N TYR A 18 21.94 -16.20 4.48
CA TYR A 18 23.11 -15.31 4.39
C TYR A 18 22.75 -13.83 4.22
N LEU A 19 21.59 -13.52 3.63
CA LEU A 19 21.15 -12.13 3.43
C LEU A 19 21.07 -11.29 4.72
N PRO A 20 20.59 -11.79 5.88
CA PRO A 20 20.65 -11.06 7.15
C PRO A 20 22.06 -10.63 7.55
N ASP A 21 23.05 -11.50 7.35
CA ASP A 21 24.45 -11.23 7.73
C ASP A 21 25.09 -10.20 6.77
N LEU A 22 24.71 -10.24 5.49
CA LEU A 22 25.17 -9.29 4.47
C LEU A 22 24.52 -7.89 4.60
N LEU A 23 23.24 -7.84 4.97
CA LEU A 23 22.44 -6.61 4.96
C LEU A 23 22.32 -5.94 6.34
N GLY A 24 22.67 -6.65 7.42
CA GLY A 24 22.58 -6.17 8.78
C GLY A 24 21.15 -5.76 9.15
N GLU A 25 20.97 -4.49 9.48
CA GLU A 25 19.68 -3.91 9.89
C GLU A 25 18.82 -3.44 8.71
N ARG A 26 19.31 -3.52 7.47
CA ARG A 26 18.58 -3.01 6.30
C ARG A 26 17.32 -3.87 6.02
N PRO A 27 16.12 -3.28 5.91
CA PRO A 27 14.93 -4.01 5.52
C PRO A 27 15.08 -4.65 4.15
N PHE A 28 14.65 -5.91 4.06
CA PHE A 28 14.58 -6.67 2.82
C PHE A 28 13.44 -7.67 2.91
N SER A 29 12.88 -8.00 1.76
CA SER A 29 11.80 -8.99 1.61
C SER A 29 12.15 -9.98 0.51
N TYR A 30 11.69 -11.21 0.65
CA TYR A 30 11.89 -12.27 -0.33
C TYR A 30 10.58 -13.00 -0.63
N ARG A 31 10.49 -13.60 -1.81
CA ARG A 31 9.36 -14.43 -2.23
C ARG A 31 9.79 -15.40 -3.33
N LYS A 32 9.22 -16.60 -3.36
CA LYS A 32 9.32 -17.50 -4.52
C LYS A 32 8.39 -17.02 -5.65
N LYS A 33 8.90 -16.82 -6.86
CA LYS A 33 8.10 -16.57 -8.08
C LYS A 33 7.48 -17.87 -8.61
N LYS A 34 6.45 -17.75 -9.46
CA LYS A 34 5.84 -18.90 -10.19
C LYS A 34 6.90 -19.71 -10.96
N SER A 35 7.87 -19.05 -11.58
CA SER A 35 9.01 -19.66 -12.30
C SER A 35 10.11 -20.23 -11.40
N ASN A 36 9.77 -20.63 -10.17
CA ASN A 36 10.67 -21.14 -9.12
C ASN A 36 11.81 -20.22 -8.64
N HIS A 37 12.11 -19.09 -9.28
CA HIS A 37 13.13 -18.12 -8.83
C HIS A 37 12.83 -17.58 -7.42
N LEU A 38 13.89 -17.35 -6.64
CA LEU A 38 13.81 -16.50 -5.45
C LEU A 38 13.93 -15.04 -5.91
N GLN A 39 12.89 -14.24 -5.64
CA GLN A 39 12.91 -12.80 -5.74
C GLN A 39 13.35 -12.19 -4.40
N VAL A 40 14.25 -11.22 -4.44
CA VAL A 40 14.69 -10.45 -3.28
C VAL A 40 14.58 -8.95 -3.61
N LYS A 41 13.98 -8.18 -2.69
CA LYS A 41 13.93 -6.72 -2.71
C LYS A 41 14.64 -6.20 -1.45
N ILE A 42 15.41 -5.11 -1.57
CA ILE A 42 16.22 -4.54 -0.49
C ILE A 42 15.95 -3.03 -0.39
N LYS A 43 15.70 -2.50 0.82
CA LYS A 43 15.39 -1.08 1.04
C LYS A 43 16.55 -0.20 0.57
N GLY A 44 16.25 0.74 -0.34
CA GLY A 44 17.20 1.64 -0.96
C GLY A 44 17.94 1.10 -2.19
N ILE A 45 17.69 -0.14 -2.64
CA ILE A 45 18.12 -0.62 -3.96
C ILE A 45 16.87 -0.77 -4.84
N ASP A 46 16.81 -0.04 -5.95
CA ASP A 46 15.68 -0.10 -6.89
C ASP A 46 15.67 -1.41 -7.69
N LYS A 47 16.86 -1.97 -7.96
CA LYS A 47 17.03 -3.27 -8.63
C LYS A 47 16.43 -4.40 -7.79
N VAL A 48 15.50 -5.13 -8.38
CA VAL A 48 14.98 -6.40 -7.86
C VAL A 48 15.93 -7.53 -8.26
N PHE A 49 16.38 -8.33 -7.29
CA PHE A 49 17.27 -9.45 -7.55
C PHE A 49 16.49 -10.75 -7.76
N HIS A 50 16.93 -11.56 -8.72
CA HIS A 50 16.38 -12.87 -9.04
C HIS A 50 17.48 -13.92 -9.06
N THR A 51 17.26 -15.04 -8.39
CA THR A 51 18.13 -16.21 -8.57
C THR A 51 17.77 -16.93 -9.87
N GLY A 52 18.68 -17.75 -10.40
CA GLY A 52 18.32 -18.75 -11.41
C GLY A 52 17.18 -19.68 -10.94
N ALA A 53 16.57 -20.42 -11.87
CA ALA A 53 15.53 -21.41 -11.57
C ALA A 53 16.12 -22.72 -11.01
N THR A 54 17.25 -23.15 -11.58
CA THR A 54 17.96 -24.41 -11.31
C THR A 54 19.40 -24.27 -10.75
N PRO A 55 19.81 -23.19 -10.03
CA PRO A 55 21.18 -23.05 -9.56
C PRO A 55 21.43 -24.01 -8.38
N SER A 56 22.19 -25.07 -8.63
CA SER A 56 22.79 -25.92 -7.59
C SER A 56 24.24 -25.55 -7.28
N ASP A 57 24.86 -24.72 -8.12
CA ASP A 57 26.31 -24.49 -8.12
C ASP A 57 26.76 -23.30 -7.26
N THR A 58 28.03 -23.33 -6.87
CA THR A 58 28.65 -22.28 -6.06
C THR A 58 28.84 -20.97 -6.84
N LYS A 59 28.97 -21.03 -8.19
CA LYS A 59 29.17 -19.83 -9.02
C LYS A 59 27.89 -18.99 -9.08
N SER A 60 26.71 -19.58 -9.30
CA SER A 60 25.45 -18.83 -9.26
C SER A 60 25.20 -18.16 -7.92
N TYR A 61 25.56 -18.82 -6.82
CA TYR A 61 25.47 -18.25 -5.47
C TYR A 61 26.39 -17.03 -5.34
N ASN A 62 27.65 -17.17 -5.71
CA ASN A 62 28.65 -16.09 -5.65
C ASN A 62 28.28 -14.91 -6.56
N ASN A 63 27.76 -15.18 -7.77
CA ASN A 63 27.30 -14.15 -8.69
C ASN A 63 26.11 -13.38 -8.11
N PHE A 64 25.07 -14.08 -7.63
CA PHE A 64 23.89 -13.45 -7.02
C PHE A 64 24.24 -12.59 -5.78
N ILE A 65 25.14 -13.07 -4.94
CA ILE A 65 25.65 -12.32 -3.78
C ILE A 65 26.58 -11.18 -4.22
N GLY A 66 27.35 -11.36 -5.29
CA GLY A 66 28.21 -10.35 -5.91
C GLY A 66 27.41 -9.16 -6.45
N ASP A 67 26.33 -9.44 -7.19
CA ASP A 67 25.36 -8.45 -7.67
C ASP A 67 24.82 -7.59 -6.53
N ILE A 68 24.38 -8.22 -5.43
CA ILE A 68 23.86 -7.51 -4.25
C ILE A 68 24.98 -6.68 -3.60
N LYS A 69 26.19 -7.22 -3.45
CA LYS A 69 27.35 -6.48 -2.92
C LYS A 69 27.72 -5.28 -3.79
N HIS A 70 27.62 -5.41 -5.10
CA HIS A 70 27.94 -4.34 -6.05
C HIS A 70 26.93 -3.19 -5.96
N GLU A 71 25.62 -3.48 -5.94
CA GLU A 71 24.59 -2.45 -5.73
C GLU A 71 24.67 -1.82 -4.33
N LEU A 72 24.95 -2.62 -3.29
CA LEU A 72 25.24 -2.06 -1.96
C LEU A 72 26.43 -1.11 -1.98
N LYS A 73 27.50 -1.38 -2.75
CA LYS A 73 28.64 -0.47 -2.88
C LYS A 73 28.26 0.85 -3.55
N LYS A 74 27.46 0.82 -4.63
CA LYS A 74 26.99 2.06 -5.30
C LYS A 74 26.26 2.99 -4.33
N LEU A 75 25.41 2.46 -3.45
CA LEU A 75 24.70 3.25 -2.45
C LEU A 75 25.59 3.89 -1.37
N HIS A 76 26.83 3.43 -1.19
CA HIS A 76 27.80 4.04 -0.27
C HIS A 76 28.81 4.94 -0.99
N GLN A 77 28.64 5.19 -2.30
CA GLN A 77 29.44 6.14 -3.08
C GLN A 77 28.58 7.31 -3.60
N PRO A 78 28.33 8.34 -2.77
CA PRO A 78 28.12 9.68 -3.32
C PRO A 78 29.44 10.17 -3.97
N HIS A 79 29.34 11.03 -4.98
CA HIS A 79 30.43 11.61 -5.80
C HIS A 79 31.88 11.38 -5.32
N GLN A 80 32.64 10.59 -6.08
CA GLN A 80 34.10 10.56 -5.95
C GLN A 80 34.69 11.88 -6.50
N THR A 81 34.98 12.83 -5.61
CA THR A 81 36.11 13.75 -5.84
C THR A 81 37.39 13.04 -5.42
N THR A 82 38.45 13.24 -6.19
CA THR A 82 39.71 12.48 -6.11
C THR A 82 40.49 12.75 -4.83
N GLU A 83 40.24 12.00 -3.75
CA GLU A 83 41.22 11.85 -2.67
C GLU A 83 41.43 10.38 -2.25
N ILE A 84 42.70 10.00 -2.40
CA ILE A 84 43.49 8.95 -1.77
C ILE A 84 42.73 7.94 -0.88
N SER A 85 42.89 6.68 -1.24
CA SER A 85 42.43 5.49 -0.51
C SER A 85 42.80 5.49 0.98
N LEU A 86 41.84 5.82 1.84
CA LEU A 86 41.86 5.39 3.24
C LEU A 86 41.31 3.96 3.35
N PRO A 87 42.00 3.03 4.06
CA PRO A 87 41.50 1.68 4.26
C PRO A 87 40.13 1.68 4.94
N ILE A 88 39.30 0.68 4.62
CA ILE A 88 38.05 0.42 5.33
C ILE A 88 38.40 0.18 6.81
N HIS A 89 38.18 1.20 7.64
CA HIS A 89 38.39 1.10 9.07
C HIS A 89 37.26 0.23 9.66
N HIS A 90 37.45 -1.08 9.59
CA HIS A 90 36.92 -1.94 10.63
C HIS A 90 37.35 -1.29 11.96
N PRO A 91 36.42 -0.95 12.88
CA PRO A 91 36.82 -0.41 14.17
C PRO A 91 37.83 -1.40 14.76
N PRO A 92 38.97 -0.91 15.27
CA PRO A 92 40.04 -1.80 15.68
C PRO A 92 39.46 -2.75 16.71
N GLN A 93 39.91 -4.01 16.72
CA GLN A 93 39.61 -4.96 17.78
C GLN A 93 40.37 -4.56 19.06
N ALA A 94 40.08 -3.35 19.56
CA ALA A 94 40.34 -2.99 20.92
C ALA A 94 39.69 -4.08 21.77
N LYS A 95 40.51 -4.72 22.62
CA LYS A 95 40.07 -5.56 23.74
C LYS A 95 39.45 -4.64 24.81
N GLY A 96 38.45 -3.87 24.40
CA GLY A 96 37.82 -2.82 25.19
C GLY A 96 36.85 -3.43 26.19
N LEU A 97 36.88 -2.92 27.42
CA LEU A 97 35.96 -3.29 28.49
C LEU A 97 34.52 -3.32 27.96
N ILE A 98 33.88 -4.48 28.09
CA ILE A 98 32.50 -4.69 27.67
C ILE A 98 31.61 -3.92 28.65
N THR A 99 31.30 -2.66 28.33
CA THR A 99 30.42 -1.85 29.18
C THR A 99 28.99 -2.41 29.18
N PRO A 100 28.23 -2.30 30.29
CA PRO A 100 26.86 -2.83 30.37
C PRO A 100 25.94 -2.23 29.30
N LYS A 101 26.18 -0.99 28.86
CA LYS A 101 25.48 -0.36 27.73
C LYS A 101 25.64 -1.17 26.43
N ILE A 102 26.84 -1.65 26.11
CA ILE A 102 27.12 -2.45 24.90
C ILE A 102 26.47 -3.84 25.00
N VAL A 103 26.47 -4.46 26.20
CA VAL A 103 25.77 -5.74 26.43
C VAL A 103 24.27 -5.59 26.17
N LEU A 104 23.65 -4.54 26.70
CA LEU A 104 22.23 -4.27 26.54
C LEU A 104 21.83 -4.02 25.08
N GLU A 105 22.60 -3.22 24.34
CA GLU A 105 22.35 -3.02 22.90
C GLU A 105 22.46 -4.33 22.11
N ARG A 106 23.47 -5.18 22.40
CA ARG A 106 23.58 -6.52 21.79
C ARG A 106 22.40 -7.43 22.15
N LYS A 107 21.89 -7.38 23.38
CA LYS A 107 20.68 -8.12 23.81
C LYS A 107 19.44 -7.64 23.02
N LEU A 108 19.23 -6.34 22.91
CA LEU A 108 18.13 -5.73 22.13
C LEU A 108 18.25 -6.02 20.63
N GLN A 109 19.46 -5.99 20.07
CA GLN A 109 19.72 -6.37 18.68
C GLN A 109 19.32 -7.84 18.42
N LYS A 110 19.67 -8.77 19.33
CA LYS A 110 19.24 -10.18 19.24
C LYS A 110 17.72 -10.35 19.36
N VAL A 111 17.05 -9.60 20.24
CA VAL A 111 15.57 -9.57 20.33
C VAL A 111 14.97 -9.15 18.99
N ARG A 112 15.38 -7.99 18.47
CA ARG A 112 14.91 -7.42 17.20
C ARG A 112 15.16 -8.37 16.03
N GLN A 113 16.35 -8.95 15.90
CA GLN A 113 16.66 -9.94 14.86
C GLN A 113 15.78 -11.19 14.94
N SER A 114 15.46 -11.65 16.16
CA SER A 114 14.56 -12.79 16.37
C SER A 114 13.14 -12.50 15.91
N ILE A 115 12.58 -11.34 16.28
CA ILE A 115 11.25 -10.90 15.86
C ILE A 115 11.21 -10.72 14.33
N ILE A 116 12.19 -10.04 13.74
CA ILE A 116 12.30 -9.86 12.28
C ILE A 116 12.32 -11.22 11.55
N LYS A 117 13.02 -12.22 12.10
CA LYS A 117 13.06 -13.58 11.54
C LYS A 117 11.70 -14.27 11.63
N GLN A 118 10.97 -14.09 12.73
CA GLN A 118 9.61 -14.62 12.91
C GLN A 118 8.61 -13.96 11.95
N LEU A 119 8.63 -12.63 11.85
CA LEU A 119 7.81 -11.87 10.89
C LEU A 119 8.09 -12.28 9.44
N ARG A 120 9.36 -12.46 9.05
CA ARG A 120 9.74 -13.00 7.72
C ARG A 120 9.17 -14.40 7.46
N LEU A 121 9.14 -15.25 8.49
CA LEU A 121 8.61 -16.61 8.40
C LEU A 121 7.08 -16.61 8.23
N GLN A 122 6.39 -15.69 8.91
CA GLN A 122 4.94 -15.55 8.87
C GLN A 122 4.43 -14.61 7.75
N ALA A 123 5.32 -13.93 7.01
CA ALA A 123 4.95 -12.88 6.06
C ALA A 123 3.88 -13.29 5.03
N ASP A 124 3.92 -14.52 4.50
CA ASP A 124 2.89 -15.01 3.57
C ASP A 124 1.54 -15.33 4.25
N LYS A 125 1.53 -15.64 5.55
CA LYS A 125 0.29 -15.75 6.35
C LYS A 125 -0.28 -14.37 6.64
N LEU A 126 0.55 -13.44 7.12
CA LEU A 126 0.16 -12.05 7.42
C LEU A 126 -0.41 -11.36 6.17
N ARG A 127 0.19 -11.54 5.00
CA ARG A 127 -0.34 -11.05 3.70
C ARG A 127 -1.77 -11.52 3.42
N LYS A 128 -2.09 -12.77 3.71
CA LYS A 128 -3.44 -13.34 3.53
C LYS A 128 -4.41 -12.74 4.54
N GLN A 129 -4.03 -12.70 5.82
CA GLN A 129 -4.85 -12.13 6.88
C GLN A 129 -5.19 -10.65 6.65
N GLU A 130 -4.21 -9.83 6.23
CA GLU A 130 -4.48 -8.44 5.86
C GLU A 130 -5.41 -8.32 4.65
N HIS A 131 -5.29 -9.21 3.67
CA HIS A 131 -6.16 -9.22 2.49
C HIS A 131 -7.60 -9.65 2.84
N GLU A 132 -7.76 -10.72 3.60
CA GLU A 132 -9.05 -11.22 4.11
C GLU A 132 -9.77 -10.16 4.96
N MET A 133 -9.05 -9.50 5.89
CA MET A 133 -9.58 -8.42 6.72
C MET A 133 -10.05 -7.22 5.87
N VAL A 134 -9.26 -6.81 4.87
CA VAL A 134 -9.64 -5.69 3.98
C VAL A 134 -10.90 -5.99 3.18
N MET A 135 -11.10 -7.25 2.75
CA MET A 135 -12.31 -7.63 2.00
C MET A 135 -13.53 -7.82 2.89
N GLN A 136 -13.33 -8.22 4.15
CA GLN A 136 -14.43 -8.29 5.14
C GLN A 136 -14.88 -6.90 5.62
N GLU A 137 -13.95 -5.98 5.89
CA GLU A 137 -14.27 -4.63 6.39
C GLU A 137 -14.58 -3.62 5.26
N ALA A 138 -14.29 -3.96 3.99
CA ALA A 138 -14.29 -3.06 2.84
C ALA A 138 -13.52 -1.73 3.09
N SER A 139 -12.52 -1.78 3.98
CA SER A 139 -11.86 -0.63 4.58
C SER A 139 -10.38 -0.91 4.83
N LEU A 140 -9.60 0.16 4.96
CA LEU A 140 -8.15 0.10 5.18
C LEU A 140 -7.74 0.55 6.59
N GLN A 141 -8.68 1.06 7.38
CA GLN A 141 -8.41 1.62 8.71
C GLN A 141 -7.94 0.56 9.72
N GLY A 142 -8.24 -0.72 9.48
CA GLY A 142 -7.76 -1.85 10.30
C GLY A 142 -6.27 -2.18 10.11
N ILE A 143 -5.68 -1.92 8.93
CA ILE A 143 -4.33 -2.42 8.58
C ILE A 143 -3.25 -1.85 9.50
N GLU A 144 -3.22 -0.54 9.71
CA GLU A 144 -2.18 0.09 10.52
C GLU A 144 -2.25 -0.35 11.99
N LYS A 145 -3.47 -0.44 12.53
CA LYS A 145 -3.73 -0.96 13.88
C LYS A 145 -3.33 -2.43 14.01
N PHE A 146 -3.65 -3.26 13.02
CA PHE A 146 -3.26 -4.67 12.98
C PHE A 146 -1.72 -4.82 13.01
N ARG A 147 -1.00 -4.05 12.19
CA ARG A 147 0.48 -4.03 12.18
C ARG A 147 1.08 -3.56 13.50
N GLU A 148 0.54 -2.50 14.09
CA GLU A 148 0.99 -2.00 15.40
C GLU A 148 0.75 -3.04 16.51
N ASN A 149 -0.45 -3.62 16.58
CA ASN A 149 -0.79 -4.66 17.55
C ASN A 149 0.10 -5.91 17.40
N LEU A 150 0.41 -6.32 16.17
CA LEU A 150 1.32 -7.43 15.89
C LEU A 150 2.73 -7.16 16.44
N ILE A 151 3.28 -5.97 16.17
CA ILE A 151 4.61 -5.57 16.65
C ILE A 151 4.63 -5.50 18.18
N GLN A 152 3.59 -4.92 18.80
CA GLN A 152 3.48 -4.85 20.25
C GLN A 152 3.37 -6.24 20.89
N ALA A 153 2.57 -7.15 20.32
CA ALA A 153 2.42 -8.51 20.82
C ALA A 153 3.74 -9.30 20.76
N GLU A 154 4.41 -9.32 19.60
CA GLU A 154 5.70 -10.00 19.41
C GLU A 154 6.81 -9.38 20.29
N LEU A 155 6.84 -8.05 20.44
CA LEU A 155 7.81 -7.37 21.30
C LEU A 155 7.55 -7.67 22.78
N ASN A 156 6.29 -7.62 23.22
CA ASN A 156 5.90 -8.00 24.58
C ASN A 156 6.23 -9.47 24.87
N GLN A 157 5.94 -10.40 23.95
CA GLN A 157 6.28 -11.81 24.08
C GLN A 157 7.79 -12.02 24.18
N ALA A 158 8.58 -11.41 23.30
CA ALA A 158 10.03 -11.55 23.27
C ALA A 158 10.74 -10.90 24.47
N LEU A 159 10.13 -9.86 25.08
CA LEU A 159 10.55 -9.28 26.35
C LEU A 159 10.12 -10.16 27.53
N GLN A 160 8.89 -10.67 27.55
CA GLN A 160 8.37 -11.57 28.60
C GLN A 160 9.19 -12.86 28.72
N GLN A 161 9.51 -13.51 27.60
CA GLN A 161 10.40 -14.68 27.55
C GLN A 161 11.83 -14.40 28.06
N LYS A 162 12.20 -13.12 28.24
CA LYS A 162 13.52 -12.68 28.69
C LYS A 162 13.47 -11.85 29.99
N LYS A 163 12.33 -11.84 30.70
CA LYS A 163 12.18 -11.22 32.03
C LYS A 163 13.11 -11.80 33.09
N SER A 164 13.73 -12.95 32.82
CA SER A 164 14.85 -13.52 33.58
C SER A 164 16.16 -12.72 33.48
N SER A 165 16.22 -11.65 32.67
CA SER A 165 17.37 -10.72 32.65
C SER A 165 17.04 -9.40 33.35
N THR A 166 17.79 -9.12 34.43
CA THR A 166 17.63 -8.00 35.38
C THR A 166 17.95 -6.60 34.81
N ASP A 167 18.08 -6.46 33.49
CA ASP A 167 18.48 -5.19 32.85
C ASP A 167 17.25 -4.30 32.60
N TYR A 168 17.20 -3.12 33.21
CA TYR A 168 16.17 -2.13 32.91
C TYR A 168 16.27 -1.60 31.46
N ILE A 169 15.21 -1.78 30.67
CA ILE A 169 15.12 -1.27 29.31
C ILE A 169 14.29 0.01 29.30
N THR A 170 14.96 1.15 29.08
CA THR A 170 14.32 2.47 28.95
C THR A 170 13.26 2.51 27.82
N PRO A 171 12.09 3.16 28.00
CA PRO A 171 11.05 3.26 26.97
C PRO A 171 11.52 3.79 25.61
N ALA A 172 12.48 4.73 25.59
CA ALA A 172 13.06 5.25 24.34
C ALA A 172 13.71 4.17 23.47
N LYS A 173 14.38 3.18 24.09
CA LYS A 173 14.97 2.03 23.39
C LYS A 173 13.90 1.08 22.85
N ILE A 174 12.83 0.87 23.62
CA ILE A 174 11.66 0.08 23.18
C ILE A 174 11.02 0.74 21.95
N LYS A 175 10.82 2.07 21.98
CA LYS A 175 10.32 2.85 20.84
C LYS A 175 11.23 2.75 19.61
N LYS A 176 12.55 2.79 19.79
CA LYS A 176 13.52 2.59 18.69
C LYS A 176 13.41 1.19 18.07
N VAL A 177 13.33 0.14 18.90
CA VAL A 177 13.10 -1.24 18.42
C VAL A 177 11.78 -1.34 17.66
N HIS A 178 10.69 -0.82 18.23
CA HIS A 178 9.36 -0.80 17.60
C HIS A 178 9.38 -0.10 16.22
N GLN A 179 10.03 1.05 16.11
CA GLN A 179 10.18 1.78 14.85
C GLN A 179 10.92 0.94 13.80
N THR A 180 12.06 0.33 14.15
CA THR A 180 12.78 -0.56 13.23
C THR A 180 11.94 -1.77 12.82
N LEU A 181 11.20 -2.38 13.76
CA LEU A 181 10.29 -3.49 13.46
C LEU A 181 9.18 -3.09 12.49
N ARG A 182 8.61 -1.88 12.63
CA ARG A 182 7.61 -1.34 11.69
C ARG A 182 8.17 -1.18 10.29
N GLU A 183 9.35 -0.55 10.15
CA GLU A 183 10.03 -0.42 8.85
C GLU A 183 10.36 -1.76 8.19
N HIS A 184 10.66 -2.79 8.98
CA HIS A 184 10.83 -4.15 8.46
C HIS A 184 9.51 -4.76 8.00
N LEU A 185 8.44 -4.62 8.80
CA LEU A 185 7.12 -5.18 8.50
C LEU A 185 6.50 -4.53 7.26
N ASP A 186 6.50 -3.20 7.18
CA ASP A 186 5.98 -2.45 6.04
C ASP A 186 6.75 -2.73 4.73
N TYR A 187 8.03 -3.12 4.82
CA TYR A 187 8.81 -3.55 3.66
C TYR A 187 8.56 -5.02 3.25
N MET A 188 8.01 -5.84 4.16
CA MET A 188 7.64 -7.23 3.89
C MET A 188 6.20 -7.38 3.39
N LEU A 189 5.30 -6.53 3.86
CA LEU A 189 3.88 -6.57 3.52
C LEU A 189 3.55 -5.60 2.36
N PRO A 190 2.38 -5.72 1.71
CA PRO A 190 1.98 -4.81 0.65
C PRO A 190 1.71 -3.39 1.20
N PRO A 191 1.94 -2.33 0.41
CA PRO A 191 1.58 -0.97 0.80
C PRO A 191 0.06 -0.77 0.78
N LEU A 192 -0.47 0.20 1.51
CA LEU A 192 -1.92 0.50 1.52
C LEU A 192 -2.47 0.78 0.10
N ALA A 193 -1.66 1.37 -0.78
CA ALA A 193 -2.00 1.60 -2.19
C ALA A 193 -2.31 0.30 -2.97
N PHE A 194 -1.72 -0.83 -2.60
CA PHE A 194 -2.06 -2.13 -3.20
C PHE A 194 -3.50 -2.53 -2.85
N TYR A 195 -3.87 -2.42 -1.56
CA TYR A 195 -5.21 -2.74 -1.08
C TYR A 195 -6.29 -1.80 -1.63
N HIS A 196 -6.00 -0.49 -1.76
CA HIS A 196 -6.87 0.45 -2.48
C HIS A 196 -7.17 -0.02 -3.91
N GLN A 197 -6.16 -0.49 -4.65
CA GLN A 197 -6.36 -0.98 -6.02
C GLN A 197 -7.18 -2.26 -6.05
N THR A 198 -7.03 -3.16 -5.07
CA THR A 198 -7.83 -4.39 -5.01
C THR A 198 -9.30 -4.09 -4.71
N LEU A 199 -9.59 -3.26 -3.71
CA LEU A 199 -10.96 -2.81 -3.42
C LEU A 199 -11.60 -2.10 -4.62
N LYS A 200 -10.85 -1.23 -5.32
CA LYS A 200 -11.36 -0.57 -6.53
C LYS A 200 -11.71 -1.58 -7.64
N LYS A 201 -10.90 -2.62 -7.82
CA LYS A 201 -11.14 -3.67 -8.83
C LYS A 201 -12.37 -4.49 -8.51
N GLU A 202 -12.57 -4.87 -7.25
CA GLU A 202 -13.75 -5.62 -6.83
C GLU A 202 -15.02 -4.78 -6.94
N ALA A 203 -14.98 -3.51 -6.53
CA ALA A 203 -16.09 -2.57 -6.76
C ALA A 203 -16.46 -2.42 -8.24
N SER A 204 -15.46 -2.36 -9.15
CA SER A 204 -15.73 -2.32 -10.59
C SER A 204 -16.20 -3.68 -11.17
N ALA A 205 -15.78 -4.80 -10.59
CA ALA A 205 -16.23 -6.12 -11.02
C ALA A 205 -17.72 -6.34 -10.69
N ILE A 206 -18.14 -5.94 -9.50
CA ILE A 206 -19.55 -5.97 -9.07
C ILE A 206 -20.42 -5.15 -10.03
N GLN A 207 -19.98 -3.95 -10.44
CA GLN A 207 -20.72 -3.11 -11.40
C GLN A 207 -20.88 -3.76 -12.79
N VAL A 208 -19.86 -4.48 -13.28
CA VAL A 208 -19.95 -5.20 -14.56
C VAL A 208 -20.87 -6.42 -14.46
N GLU A 209 -20.86 -7.10 -13.31
CA GLU A 209 -21.71 -8.29 -13.07
C GLU A 209 -23.19 -7.91 -12.85
N THR A 210 -23.49 -6.75 -12.23
CA THR A 210 -24.86 -6.23 -12.16
C THR A 210 -25.40 -5.86 -13.55
N LEU A 211 -24.60 -5.16 -14.38
CA LEU A 211 -25.00 -4.81 -15.76
C LEU A 211 -25.19 -6.06 -16.64
N ALA A 212 -24.35 -7.09 -16.48
CA ALA A 212 -24.49 -8.34 -17.21
C ALA A 212 -25.74 -9.16 -16.80
N ASN A 213 -26.20 -9.02 -15.55
CA ASN A 213 -27.42 -9.66 -15.07
C ASN A 213 -28.69 -8.88 -15.46
N GLU A 214 -28.65 -7.54 -15.51
CA GLU A 214 -29.75 -6.73 -16.05
C GLU A 214 -30.01 -7.02 -17.54
N ILE A 215 -28.96 -7.20 -18.34
CA ILE A 215 -29.10 -7.58 -19.77
C ILE A 215 -29.73 -8.98 -19.94
N LYS A 216 -29.56 -9.90 -18.98
CA LYS A 216 -30.17 -11.24 -19.05
C LYS A 216 -31.64 -11.31 -18.65
N ILE A 217 -32.18 -10.29 -17.98
CA ILE A 217 -33.60 -10.23 -17.62
C ILE A 217 -34.44 -9.58 -18.74
N SER A 218 -33.80 -8.88 -19.69
CA SER A 218 -34.45 -8.20 -20.82
C SER A 218 -34.44 -8.99 -22.14
N ALA A 219 -34.19 -10.31 -22.08
CA ALA A 219 -34.03 -11.16 -23.27
C ALA A 219 -35.04 -12.32 -23.34
N ASP A 220 -36.14 -12.26 -22.59
CA ASP A 220 -37.29 -13.14 -22.81
C ASP A 220 -38.63 -12.40 -22.67
N ASP A 221 -39.56 -12.85 -23.49
CA ASP A 221 -40.94 -12.40 -23.74
C ASP A 221 -41.19 -10.98 -24.29
N SER A 222 -42.22 -10.90 -25.13
CA SER A 222 -42.66 -9.70 -25.85
C SER A 222 -44.16 -9.80 -26.15
N LYS A 223 -44.97 -8.81 -25.67
CA LYS A 223 -46.13 -8.16 -26.34
C LYS A 223 -47.26 -7.71 -25.38
N ILE A 224 -48.02 -6.69 -25.82
CA ILE A 224 -49.40 -6.29 -25.41
C ILE A 224 -49.47 -5.63 -23.99
N SER A 225 -50.19 -4.53 -23.69
CA SER A 225 -51.09 -3.61 -24.45
C SER A 225 -51.15 -2.19 -23.79
N ASN A 226 -51.89 -1.26 -24.43
CA ASN A 226 -52.15 0.13 -23.99
C ASN A 226 -53.11 0.29 -22.79
N GLU A 227 -53.10 1.51 -22.21
CA GLU A 227 -54.08 2.18 -21.30
C GLU A 227 -54.34 1.49 -19.93
N ASP A 228 -54.26 2.17 -18.77
CA ASP A 228 -55.13 3.29 -18.37
C ASP A 228 -54.58 4.10 -17.14
N ILE A 229 -55.24 5.20 -16.74
CA ILE A 229 -54.84 6.14 -15.66
C ILE A 229 -55.83 6.15 -14.46
N PRO A 230 -55.38 6.18 -13.19
CA PRO A 230 -55.80 7.22 -12.23
C PRO A 230 -54.66 7.67 -11.26
N VAL A 231 -54.45 8.94 -10.83
CA VAL A 231 -55.31 10.04 -10.32
C VAL A 231 -55.61 9.95 -8.80
N ILE A 232 -54.91 10.81 -8.01
CA ILE A 232 -55.25 11.38 -6.67
C ILE A 232 -55.20 10.35 -5.48
N THR A 233 -54.55 10.57 -4.33
CA THR A 233 -54.82 11.60 -3.28
C THR A 233 -53.65 11.74 -2.28
N GLN A 234 -53.50 12.92 -1.64
CA GLN A 234 -52.62 13.14 -0.46
C GLN A 234 -53.29 12.67 0.86
N PRO A 235 -52.60 12.72 2.03
CA PRO A 235 -52.71 13.94 2.84
C PRO A 235 -51.41 14.39 3.57
N VAL A 236 -51.43 15.66 4.00
CA VAL A 236 -50.37 16.37 4.75
C VAL A 236 -50.68 16.42 6.24
N GLN A 237 -49.65 16.25 7.10
CA GLN A 237 -49.57 16.85 8.44
C GLN A 237 -48.09 17.29 8.67
N ASN A 238 -47.72 18.58 8.74
CA ASN A 238 -47.85 19.55 9.87
C ASN A 238 -47.31 18.96 11.19
N LEU A 239 -46.34 19.51 11.95
CA LEU A 239 -45.85 20.88 12.29
C LEU A 239 -44.32 20.76 12.66
N GLU A 240 -43.41 21.77 12.73
CA GLU A 240 -43.41 23.19 12.30
C GLU A 240 -41.98 23.85 12.25
N LYS A 241 -41.85 25.11 12.73
CA LYS A 241 -40.73 26.08 12.74
C LYS A 241 -39.52 25.63 13.61
N THR A 242 -38.26 26.04 13.40
CA THR A 242 -37.65 27.40 13.29
C THR A 242 -36.22 27.20 12.70
N THR A 243 -35.48 28.10 12.04
CA THR A 243 -35.48 29.58 11.95
C THR A 243 -34.91 30.00 10.59
N LYS A 244 -35.28 31.19 10.09
CA LYS A 244 -34.69 31.83 8.91
C LYS A 244 -33.17 32.01 9.07
N GLN A 245 -32.40 31.52 8.10
CA GLN A 245 -31.22 32.20 7.57
C GLN A 245 -31.06 31.83 6.09
N GLU A 246 -31.66 32.66 5.23
CA GLU A 246 -31.24 32.76 3.83
C GLU A 246 -29.83 33.36 3.84
N ALA A 247 -28.83 32.49 3.87
CA ALA A 247 -27.46 32.83 3.52
C ALA A 247 -27.12 32.05 2.26
N ASP A 248 -26.76 32.77 1.20
CA ASP A 248 -26.15 32.23 0.00
C ASP A 248 -24.79 31.58 0.34
N LEU A 249 -24.86 30.36 0.87
CA LEU A 249 -23.72 29.50 1.18
C LEU A 249 -23.43 28.60 -0.02
N GLY A 250 -23.38 29.22 -1.20
CA GLY A 250 -23.07 28.55 -2.46
C GLY A 250 -21.78 27.73 -2.39
N LEU A 251 -21.70 26.73 -3.28
CA LEU A 251 -20.60 25.75 -3.40
C LEU A 251 -19.19 26.37 -3.32
N ASN A 252 -19.05 27.61 -3.80
CA ASN A 252 -17.84 28.43 -3.75
C ASN A 252 -17.29 28.64 -2.32
N THR A 253 -18.15 28.81 -1.32
CA THR A 253 -17.73 28.97 0.09
C THR A 253 -17.24 27.65 0.66
N LEU A 254 -17.90 26.53 0.32
CA LEU A 254 -17.44 25.19 0.68
C LEU A 254 -16.08 24.87 0.05
N MET A 255 -15.85 25.26 -1.21
CA MET A 255 -14.57 25.04 -1.91
C MET A 255 -13.40 25.89 -1.38
N LYS A 256 -13.68 27.09 -0.83
CA LYS A 256 -12.68 27.95 -0.17
C LYS A 256 -12.23 27.42 1.20
N GLU A 257 -13.01 26.53 1.83
CA GLU A 257 -12.68 25.96 3.14
C GLU A 257 -11.65 24.81 3.08
N THR A 258 -10.93 24.59 4.18
CA THR A 258 -9.89 23.55 4.24
C THR A 258 -10.48 22.14 4.11
N SER A 259 -9.70 21.21 3.50
CA SER A 259 -10.15 19.83 3.23
C SER A 259 -10.78 19.14 4.45
N ASN A 260 -10.17 19.29 5.63
CA ASN A 260 -10.68 18.70 6.88
C ASN A 260 -12.02 19.30 7.34
N LYS A 261 -12.27 20.60 7.10
CA LYS A 261 -13.57 21.23 7.36
C LYS A 261 -14.62 20.74 6.36
N ARG A 262 -14.30 20.67 5.06
CA ARG A 262 -15.20 20.13 4.02
C ARG A 262 -15.65 18.72 4.35
N VAL A 263 -14.72 17.83 4.72
CA VAL A 263 -15.05 16.46 5.14
C VAL A 263 -15.92 16.44 6.40
N LYS A 264 -15.70 17.32 7.39
CA LYS A 264 -16.58 17.41 8.56
C LYS A 264 -18.01 17.82 8.20
N ILE A 265 -18.18 18.78 7.29
CA ILE A 265 -19.50 19.23 6.80
C ILE A 265 -20.19 18.10 6.03
N LEU A 266 -19.50 17.47 5.09
CA LEU A 266 -20.03 16.36 4.29
C LEU A 266 -20.38 15.12 5.14
N LYS A 267 -19.69 14.89 6.27
CA LYS A 267 -20.03 13.83 7.23
C LYS A 267 -21.34 14.05 8.01
N ASN A 268 -21.92 15.25 7.99
CA ASN A 268 -23.22 15.52 8.60
C ASN A 268 -24.39 15.14 7.66
N LEU A 269 -24.11 14.85 6.39
CA LEU A 269 -25.11 14.33 5.45
C LEU A 269 -25.37 12.85 5.71
N SER A 270 -26.59 12.39 5.46
CA SER A 270 -26.93 10.97 5.51
C SER A 270 -26.30 10.20 4.34
N LYS A 271 -26.09 8.89 4.50
CA LYS A 271 -25.57 8.00 3.44
C LYS A 271 -26.29 8.16 2.08
N PRO A 272 -27.64 8.19 1.98
CA PRO A 272 -28.31 8.39 0.69
C PRO A 272 -28.05 9.79 0.10
N GLN A 273 -28.00 10.85 0.92
CA GLN A 273 -27.68 12.21 0.45
C GLN A 273 -26.23 12.31 -0.08
N ILE A 274 -25.27 11.64 0.55
CA ILE A 274 -23.89 11.55 0.04
C ILE A 274 -23.86 10.79 -1.30
N SER A 275 -24.64 9.71 -1.42
CA SER A 275 -24.72 8.92 -2.66
C SER A 275 -25.31 9.73 -3.82
N ALA A 276 -26.40 10.46 -3.58
CA ALA A 276 -27.02 11.36 -4.55
C ALA A 276 -26.03 12.46 -4.98
N LEU A 277 -25.41 13.15 -4.02
CA LEU A 277 -24.42 14.21 -4.31
C LEU A 277 -23.23 13.70 -5.14
N VAL A 278 -22.78 12.46 -4.95
CA VAL A 278 -21.73 11.84 -5.77
C VAL A 278 -22.22 11.58 -7.20
N GLN A 279 -23.46 11.13 -7.39
CA GLN A 279 -24.06 10.93 -8.71
C GLN A 279 -24.24 12.28 -9.44
N ASP A 280 -24.74 13.30 -8.74
CA ASP A 280 -24.94 14.65 -9.29
C ASP A 280 -23.59 15.27 -9.74
N LEU A 281 -22.54 15.14 -8.92
CA LEU A 281 -21.20 15.62 -9.27
C LEU A 281 -20.57 14.84 -10.44
N GLN A 282 -20.84 13.54 -10.56
CA GLN A 282 -20.39 12.74 -11.71
C GLN A 282 -21.12 13.15 -12.99
N LYS A 283 -22.43 13.38 -12.92
CA LYS A 283 -23.24 13.86 -14.05
C LYS A 283 -22.80 15.25 -14.50
N ALA A 284 -22.64 16.20 -13.59
CA ALA A 284 -22.19 17.57 -13.91
C ALA A 284 -20.78 17.59 -14.55
N LEU A 285 -19.89 16.66 -14.15
CA LEU A 285 -18.58 16.51 -14.79
C LEU A 285 -18.70 15.99 -16.24
N GLN A 286 -19.62 15.05 -16.50
CA GLN A 286 -19.88 14.54 -17.85
C GLN A 286 -20.52 15.61 -18.75
N GLU A 287 -21.50 16.35 -18.23
CA GLU A 287 -22.16 17.46 -18.93
C GLU A 287 -21.14 18.54 -19.30
N LYS A 288 -20.29 18.96 -18.35
CA LYS A 288 -19.20 19.91 -18.65
C LYS A 288 -18.25 19.39 -19.73
N HIS A 289 -17.79 18.14 -19.66
CA HIS A 289 -16.92 17.60 -20.71
C HIS A 289 -17.61 17.58 -22.08
N GLN A 290 -18.93 17.37 -22.11
CA GLN A 290 -19.71 17.40 -23.35
C GLN A 290 -19.88 18.82 -23.89
N GLU A 291 -20.02 19.82 -23.02
CA GLU A 291 -19.97 21.26 -23.36
C GLU A 291 -18.60 21.67 -23.90
N ASP A 292 -17.51 21.30 -23.22
CA ASP A 292 -16.12 21.56 -23.66
C ASP A 292 -15.87 20.99 -25.08
N ILE A 293 -16.37 19.77 -25.36
CA ILE A 293 -16.31 19.14 -26.70
C ILE A 293 -17.15 19.90 -27.72
N GLN A 294 -18.35 20.37 -27.37
CA GLN A 294 -19.19 21.16 -28.26
C GLN A 294 -18.58 22.54 -28.55
N GLU A 295 -17.94 23.18 -27.58
CA GLU A 295 -17.21 24.43 -27.78
C GLU A 295 -16.05 24.23 -28.76
N ILE A 296 -15.27 23.16 -28.63
CA ILE A 296 -14.21 22.80 -29.58
C ILE A 296 -14.78 22.60 -30.99
N ILE A 297 -15.88 21.85 -31.15
CA ILE A 297 -16.54 21.62 -32.44
C ILE A 297 -17.01 22.94 -33.06
N ASN A 298 -17.59 23.84 -32.27
CA ASN A 298 -18.04 25.15 -32.74
C ASN A 298 -16.86 26.05 -33.11
N LEU A 299 -15.76 26.01 -32.36
CA LEU A 299 -14.54 26.78 -32.63
C LEU A 299 -13.82 26.26 -33.89
N MET A 300 -13.86 24.95 -34.15
CA MET A 300 -13.40 24.36 -35.41
C MET A 300 -14.26 24.81 -36.61
N LYS A 301 -15.59 24.76 -36.49
CA LYS A 301 -16.52 25.24 -37.53
C LYS A 301 -16.30 26.73 -37.83
N ASN A 302 -16.18 27.56 -36.79
CA ASN A 302 -16.00 29.01 -36.92
C ASN A 302 -14.64 29.40 -37.51
N LYS A 303 -13.61 28.54 -37.40
CA LYS A 303 -12.28 28.76 -37.99
C LYS A 303 -12.07 28.01 -39.32
N GLY A 304 -13.03 27.23 -39.78
CA GLY A 304 -12.95 26.46 -41.03
C GLY A 304 -11.89 25.37 -41.04
N VAL A 305 -11.46 24.86 -39.88
CA VAL A 305 -10.38 23.88 -39.76
C VAL A 305 -10.95 22.47 -39.58
N THR A 306 -10.54 21.53 -40.42
CA THR A 306 -10.96 20.11 -40.28
C THR A 306 -10.13 19.39 -39.22
N LEU A 307 -10.69 18.29 -38.68
CA LEU A 307 -10.01 17.50 -37.65
C LEU A 307 -8.68 16.88 -38.16
N GLU A 308 -8.61 16.65 -39.47
CA GLU A 308 -7.48 16.08 -40.20
C GLU A 308 -6.30 17.06 -40.29
N GLU A 309 -6.55 18.35 -40.55
CA GLU A 309 -5.52 19.39 -40.57
C GLU A 309 -4.90 19.64 -39.19
N LEU A 310 -5.71 19.55 -38.13
CA LEU A 310 -5.24 19.61 -36.74
C LEU A 310 -4.38 18.40 -36.37
N GLN A 311 -4.77 17.19 -36.79
CA GLN A 311 -3.96 15.99 -36.56
C GLN A 311 -2.63 16.01 -37.32
N GLN A 312 -2.60 16.53 -38.56
CA GLN A 312 -1.33 16.71 -39.28
C GLN A 312 -0.39 17.69 -38.58
N LYS A 313 -0.90 18.82 -38.06
CA LYS A 313 -0.09 19.81 -37.31
C LYS A 313 0.40 19.36 -35.93
N ILE A 314 -0.19 18.33 -35.34
CA ILE A 314 0.20 17.79 -34.02
C ILE A 314 1.18 16.61 -34.16
N ASN A 315 1.17 15.92 -35.29
CA ASN A 315 2.06 14.78 -35.60
C ASN A 315 3.31 15.17 -36.43
N THR A 316 3.61 16.46 -36.54
CA THR A 316 4.84 17.01 -37.18
C THR A 316 5.72 17.67 -36.13
#